data_AF-A0A356K8R1-F1
#
_entry.id   AF-A0A356K8R1-F1
#
_cell.length_a   1.000
_cell.length_b   1.000
_cell.length_c   1.000
_cell.angle_alpha   90.00
_cell.angle_beta   90.00
_cell.angle_gamma   90.00
#
_symmetry.space_group_name_H-M   'P 1'
#
loop_
_entity.id
_entity.type
_entity.pdbx_description
1 polymer ?
#
loop_
_entity_poly.entity_id
_entity_poly.type
_entity_poly.pdbx_seq_one_letter_code
_entity_poly.pdbx_strand_id
1 'polypeptide(L)'
;RQAFAVHITSFQLAMAKIIMEIIYGGVLEAHPNLKIVIGESGIGWIPYILEHMDLEWEDQFKDLTLTMRPSEYWKRQCYATYQSDPIGLRLLDILGEDNVMWGSDFPHPDGVWPDSKDFIKRELASVPMPIQQKIVCNNAANLYGFNV
;
A
#
# COMPACT_ATOMS: atom_id res chain seq x y z
N ARG A 1 7.63 -8.69 26.75
CA ARG A 1 6.30 -8.82 26.09
C ARG A 1 5.72 -7.46 25.67
N GLN A 2 5.62 -6.46 26.56
CA GLN A 2 5.12 -5.11 26.17
C GLN A 2 5.93 -4.44 25.06
N ALA A 3 7.26 -4.42 25.15
CA ALA A 3 8.12 -3.86 24.09
C ALA A 3 7.93 -4.56 22.74
N PHE A 4 7.68 -5.87 22.75
CA PHE A 4 7.38 -6.63 21.53
C PHE A 4 6.01 -6.26 20.95
N ALA A 5 5.00 -6.04 21.80
CA ALA A 5 3.71 -5.53 21.35
C ALA A 5 3.83 -4.16 20.69
N VAL A 6 4.66 -3.26 21.24
CA VAL A 6 4.95 -1.96 20.60
C VAL A 6 5.59 -2.17 19.23
N HIS A 7 6.63 -3.01 19.16
CA HIS A 7 7.35 -3.28 17.92
C HIS A 7 6.45 -3.84 16.81
N ILE A 8 5.70 -4.91 17.10
CA ILE A 8 4.76 -5.53 16.15
C ILE A 8 3.61 -4.58 15.78
N THR A 9 3.18 -3.70 16.67
CA THR A 9 2.15 -2.71 16.31
C THR A 9 2.72 -1.60 15.41
N SER A 10 3.98 -1.22 15.60
CA SER A 10 4.58 -0.07 14.90
C SER A 10 5.29 -0.41 13.60
N PHE A 11 5.61 -1.68 13.31
CA PHE A 11 6.47 -2.01 12.16
C PHE A 11 5.89 -1.54 10.83
N GLN A 12 4.57 -1.66 10.66
CA GLN A 12 3.85 -1.18 9.48
C GLN A 12 4.01 0.34 9.28
N LEU A 13 3.87 1.10 10.38
CA LEU A 13 4.06 2.56 10.35
C LEU A 13 5.51 2.96 10.07
N ALA A 14 6.49 2.13 10.42
CA ALA A 14 7.89 2.39 10.08
C ALA A 14 8.13 2.44 8.57
N MET A 15 7.29 1.78 7.77
CA MET A 15 7.37 1.83 6.30
C MET A 15 7.05 3.22 5.72
N ALA A 16 6.33 4.07 6.47
CA ALA A 16 6.05 5.44 6.04
C ALA A 16 7.33 6.22 5.76
N LYS A 17 8.34 6.10 6.63
CA LYS A 17 9.64 6.77 6.44
C LYS A 17 10.31 6.33 5.15
N ILE A 18 10.30 5.03 4.85
CA ILE A 18 10.94 4.48 3.65
C ILE A 18 10.27 5.00 2.39
N ILE A 19 8.93 5.00 2.34
CA ILE A 19 8.19 5.54 1.19
C ILE A 19 8.45 7.04 1.01
N MET A 20 8.46 7.82 2.10
CA MET A 20 8.81 9.23 2.06
C MET A 20 10.21 9.48 1.49
N GLU A 21 11.21 8.72 1.95
CA GLU A 21 12.59 8.83 1.47
C GLU A 21 12.73 8.48 -0.02
N ILE A 22 12.01 7.44 -0.49
CA ILE A 22 12.00 7.05 -1.90
C ILE A 22 11.38 8.15 -2.77
N ILE A 23 10.24 8.69 -2.35
CA ILE A 23 9.50 9.71 -3.11
C ILE A 23 10.24 11.05 -3.08
N TYR A 24 10.49 11.62 -1.89
CA TYR A 24 11.19 12.91 -1.75
C TYR A 24 12.64 12.86 -2.22
N GLY A 25 13.28 11.69 -2.14
CA GLY A 25 14.61 11.49 -2.72
C GLY A 25 14.66 11.54 -4.25
N GLY A 26 13.50 11.62 -4.92
CA GLY A 26 13.41 11.71 -6.38
C GLY A 26 13.71 10.41 -7.10
N VAL A 27 13.76 9.27 -6.39
CA VAL A 27 14.07 7.95 -6.98
C VAL A 27 13.05 7.59 -8.05
N LEU A 28 11.77 7.83 -7.77
CA LEU A 28 10.68 7.51 -8.70
C LEU A 28 10.63 8.48 -9.88
N GLU A 29 11.11 9.71 -9.71
CA GLU A 29 11.29 10.66 -10.81
C GLU A 29 12.42 10.21 -11.75
N ALA A 30 13.57 9.85 -11.18
CA ALA A 30 14.72 9.38 -11.95
C ALA A 30 14.47 8.05 -12.68
N HIS A 31 13.55 7.22 -12.15
CA HIS A 31 13.26 5.89 -12.67
C HIS A 31 11.75 5.69 -12.85
N PRO A 32 11.11 6.27 -13.90
CA PRO A 32 9.66 6.26 -14.07
C PRO A 32 9.04 4.87 -14.31
N ASN A 33 9.86 3.88 -14.65
CA ASN A 33 9.42 2.49 -14.86
C ASN A 33 9.67 1.59 -13.64
N LEU A 34 10.37 2.08 -12.60
CA LEU A 34 10.58 1.31 -11.37
C LEU A 34 9.23 1.06 -10.69
N LYS A 35 9.03 -0.15 -10.16
CA LYS A 35 7.85 -0.49 -9.35
C LYS A 35 8.30 -0.86 -7.95
N ILE A 36 7.62 -0.30 -6.95
CA ILE A 36 7.91 -0.53 -5.53
C ILE A 36 6.71 -1.23 -4.91
N VAL A 37 6.96 -2.33 -4.20
CA VAL A 37 5.94 -3.04 -3.42
C VAL A 37 6.37 -3.04 -1.97
N ILE A 38 5.56 -2.46 -1.09
CA ILE A 38 5.72 -2.63 0.36
C ILE A 38 4.85 -3.80 0.81
N GLY A 39 5.52 -4.91 1.13
CA GLY A 39 4.87 -6.15 1.57
C GLY A 39 4.54 -6.10 3.06
N GLU A 40 3.40 -6.68 3.45
CA GLU A 40 2.98 -6.84 4.86
C GLU A 40 2.79 -5.49 5.59
N SER A 41 2.68 -4.39 4.85
CA SER A 41 2.75 -3.05 5.42
C SER A 41 1.42 -2.54 5.97
N GLY A 42 0.32 -3.25 5.73
CA GLY A 42 -1.01 -2.66 5.87
C GLY A 42 -1.21 -1.50 4.88
N ILE A 43 -2.41 -0.91 4.88
CA ILE A 43 -2.79 0.08 3.89
C ILE A 43 -3.45 1.34 4.48
N GLY A 44 -3.97 1.28 5.70
CA GLY A 44 -4.76 2.36 6.30
C GLY A 44 -3.99 3.63 6.64
N TRP A 45 -2.67 3.54 6.86
CA TRP A 45 -1.82 4.70 7.14
C TRP A 45 -1.38 5.46 5.89
N ILE A 46 -1.42 4.80 4.73
CA ILE A 46 -0.87 5.34 3.48
C ILE A 46 -1.64 6.58 2.99
N PRO A 47 -2.99 6.59 2.96
CA PRO A 47 -3.75 7.78 2.55
C PRO A 47 -3.37 9.03 3.35
N TYR A 48 -3.24 8.88 4.67
CA TYR A 48 -2.87 9.99 5.56
C TYR A 48 -1.49 10.55 5.22
N ILE A 49 -0.48 9.70 5.02
CA ILE A 49 0.87 10.21 4.72
C ILE A 49 0.94 10.83 3.33
N LEU A 50 0.22 10.32 2.33
CA LEU A 50 0.23 10.87 0.98
C LEU A 50 -0.42 12.25 0.95
N GLU A 51 -1.55 12.42 1.65
CA GLU A 51 -2.19 13.73 1.78
C GLU A 51 -1.26 14.72 2.49
N HIS A 52 -0.62 14.30 3.59
CA HIS A 52 0.31 15.17 4.30
C HIS A 52 1.56 15.50 3.48
N MET A 53 2.11 14.53 2.75
CA MET A 53 3.25 14.77 1.85
C MET A 53 2.90 15.76 0.73
N ASP A 54 1.71 15.67 0.15
CA ASP A 54 1.26 16.62 -0.86
C ASP A 54 1.18 18.05 -0.28
N LEU A 55 0.67 18.20 0.95
CA LEU A 55 0.60 19.49 1.65
C LEU A 55 1.99 20.08 1.90
N GLU A 56 2.90 19.29 2.48
CA GLU A 56 4.27 19.73 2.77
C GLU A 56 5.06 20.04 1.50
N TRP A 57 4.88 19.23 0.45
CA TRP A 57 5.49 19.48 -0.86
C TRP A 57 5.00 20.80 -1.46
N GLU A 58 3.69 21.09 -1.34
CA GLU A 58 3.13 22.33 -1.84
C GLU A 58 3.59 23.58 -1.08
N ASP A 59 3.75 23.47 0.22
CA ASP A 59 4.12 24.59 1.11
C ASP A 59 5.63 24.87 1.09
N GLN A 60 6.47 23.82 1.21
CA GLN A 60 7.89 24.00 1.59
C GLN A 60 8.89 23.34 0.65
N PHE A 61 8.49 22.33 -0.14
CA PHE A 61 9.45 21.46 -0.83
C PHE A 61 9.30 21.41 -2.36
N LYS A 62 8.72 22.45 -2.97
CA LYS A 62 8.64 22.58 -4.44
C LYS A 62 9.99 22.78 -5.13
N ASP A 63 11.05 23.07 -4.38
CA ASP A 63 12.42 23.20 -4.87
C ASP A 63 13.15 21.86 -5.01
N LEU A 64 12.56 20.76 -4.51
CA LEU A 64 13.06 19.40 -4.74
C LEU A 64 12.92 18.98 -6.21
N THR A 65 13.51 17.83 -6.56
CA THR A 65 13.53 17.29 -7.93
C THR A 65 12.19 16.77 -8.44
N LEU A 66 11.15 16.73 -7.60
CA LEU A 66 9.84 16.18 -7.92
C LEU A 66 9.10 17.11 -8.90
N THR A 67 8.55 16.53 -9.96
CA THR A 67 7.76 17.25 -10.98
C THR A 67 6.25 17.04 -10.83
N MET A 68 5.84 16.14 -9.92
CA MET A 68 4.46 15.85 -9.57
C MET A 68 4.26 15.85 -8.05
N ARG A 69 3.00 15.87 -7.61
CA ARG A 69 2.67 15.65 -6.20
C ARG A 69 3.14 14.26 -5.74
N PRO A 70 3.65 14.11 -4.51
CA PRO A 70 4.00 12.81 -3.92
C PRO A 70 2.95 11.70 -4.11
N SER A 71 1.66 12.01 -3.94
CA SER A 71 0.56 11.05 -4.14
C SER A 71 0.45 10.53 -5.59
N GLU A 72 0.86 11.32 -6.58
CA GLU A 72 0.85 10.91 -7.98
C GLU A 72 2.01 9.95 -8.31
N TYR A 73 3.15 10.09 -7.64
CA TYR A 73 4.22 9.09 -7.70
C TYR A 73 3.78 7.75 -7.11
N TRP A 74 3.05 7.78 -5.99
CA TRP A 74 2.46 6.59 -5.40
C TRP A 74 1.56 5.87 -6.41
N LYS A 75 0.55 6.57 -6.96
CA LYS A 75 -0.38 6.01 -7.95
C LYS A 75 0.35 5.41 -9.15
N ARG A 76 1.39 6.07 -9.65
CA ARG A 76 2.14 5.64 -10.84
C ARG A 76 2.93 4.34 -10.62
N GLN A 77 3.51 4.12 -9.44
CA GLN A 77 4.63 3.17 -9.28
C GLN A 77 4.66 2.36 -8.00
N CYS A 78 3.89 2.71 -6.98
CA CYS A 78 3.93 2.06 -5.68
C CYS A 78 2.73 1.15 -5.46
N TYR A 79 2.95 0.07 -4.72
CA TYR A 79 1.92 -0.88 -4.32
C TYR A 79 2.12 -1.28 -2.87
N ALA A 80 1.04 -1.67 -2.21
CA ALA A 80 1.08 -2.24 -0.87
C ALA A 80 0.34 -3.58 -0.80
N THR A 81 0.79 -4.44 0.11
CA THR A 81 0.03 -5.63 0.49
C THR A 81 -0.50 -5.56 1.92
N TYR A 82 -1.61 -6.24 2.14
CA TYR A 82 -2.23 -6.38 3.46
C TYR A 82 -2.89 -7.75 3.62
N GLN A 83 -2.98 -8.22 4.86
CA GLN A 83 -3.77 -9.40 5.24
C GLN A 83 -5.18 -8.99 5.72
N SER A 84 -5.24 -8.07 6.70
CA SER A 84 -6.47 -7.48 7.25
C SER A 84 -6.25 -6.02 7.57
N ASP A 85 -7.13 -5.15 7.08
CA ASP A 85 -7.08 -3.71 7.35
C ASP A 85 -8.43 -3.05 7.05
N PRO A 86 -9.44 -3.21 7.93
CA PRO A 86 -10.75 -2.61 7.74
C PRO A 86 -10.74 -1.08 7.65
N ILE A 87 -9.68 -0.42 8.16
CA ILE A 87 -9.51 1.03 8.03
C ILE A 87 -9.10 1.36 6.60
N GLY A 88 -8.03 0.73 6.09
CA GLY A 88 -7.57 0.98 4.73
C GLY A 88 -8.58 0.61 3.65
N LEU A 89 -9.41 -0.43 3.88
CA LEU A 89 -10.51 -0.76 2.98
C LEU A 89 -11.56 0.35 2.84
N ARG A 90 -11.75 1.18 3.87
CA ARG A 90 -12.64 2.34 3.82
C ARG A 90 -12.04 3.54 3.10
N LEU A 91 -10.74 3.51 2.81
CA LEU A 91 -9.97 4.61 2.22
C LEU A 91 -9.43 4.26 0.82
N LEU A 92 -9.93 3.19 0.20
CA LEU A 92 -9.45 2.71 -1.10
C LEU A 92 -9.59 3.75 -2.22
N ASP A 93 -10.61 4.61 -2.16
CA ASP A 93 -10.85 5.71 -3.09
C ASP A 93 -9.74 6.76 -3.03
N ILE A 94 -9.20 7.01 -1.82
CA ILE A 94 -8.07 7.92 -1.62
C ILE A 94 -6.75 7.22 -1.97
N LEU A 95 -6.58 5.97 -1.53
CA LEU A 95 -5.36 5.18 -1.71
C LEU A 95 -5.08 4.84 -3.18
N GLY A 96 -6.14 4.61 -3.95
CA GLY A 96 -6.07 4.00 -5.27
C GLY A 96 -6.19 2.49 -5.19
N GLU A 97 -7.37 1.97 -5.52
CA GLU A 97 -7.65 0.52 -5.55
C GLU A 97 -6.75 -0.29 -6.48
N ASP A 98 -6.13 0.35 -7.49
CA ASP A 98 -5.21 -0.29 -8.44
C ASP A 98 -3.81 -0.52 -7.86
N ASN A 99 -3.50 0.08 -6.70
CA ASN A 99 -2.20 0.02 -6.01
C ASN A 99 -2.21 -0.94 -4.81
N VAL A 100 -3.32 -1.67 -4.59
CA VAL A 100 -3.50 -2.54 -3.41
C VAL A 100 -3.60 -4.00 -3.83
N MET A 101 -2.89 -4.89 -3.11
CA MET A 101 -2.98 -6.33 -3.32
C MET A 101 -3.22 -7.05 -1.99
N TRP A 102 -4.13 -8.01 -1.96
CA TRP A 102 -4.27 -8.89 -0.80
C TRP A 102 -3.16 -9.94 -0.80
N GLY A 103 -2.56 -10.21 0.37
CA GLY A 103 -1.55 -11.25 0.56
C GLY A 103 -1.89 -12.13 1.75
N SER A 104 -1.63 -13.44 1.65
CA SER A 104 -1.89 -14.37 2.77
C SER A 104 -0.80 -14.38 3.84
N ASP A 105 0.39 -13.91 3.50
CA ASP A 105 1.60 -13.96 4.31
C ASP A 105 1.99 -15.38 4.78
N PHE A 106 1.70 -16.40 3.95
CA PHE A 106 2.14 -17.76 4.23
C PHE A 106 3.69 -17.87 4.17
N PRO A 107 4.34 -18.59 5.11
CA PRO A 107 3.76 -19.45 6.15
C PRO A 107 3.79 -18.82 7.56
N HIS A 108 3.73 -17.49 7.66
CA HIS A 108 3.86 -16.83 8.96
C HIS A 108 2.74 -17.24 9.94
N PRO A 109 3.02 -17.30 11.25
CA PRO A 109 2.04 -17.68 12.25
C PRO A 109 0.79 -16.78 12.31
N ASP A 110 0.94 -15.53 11.86
CA ASP A 110 -0.11 -14.50 11.76
C ASP A 110 -0.68 -14.34 10.34
N GLY A 111 -0.25 -15.18 9.41
CA GLY A 111 -0.84 -15.30 8.08
C GLY A 111 -2.25 -15.92 8.08
N VAL A 112 -2.89 -15.92 6.91
CA VAL A 112 -4.32 -16.29 6.74
C VAL A 112 -4.48 -17.69 6.11
N TRP A 113 -3.40 -18.41 5.84
CA TRP A 113 -3.49 -19.79 5.34
C TRP A 113 -4.02 -20.72 6.46
N PRO A 114 -4.91 -21.71 6.19
CA PRO A 114 -5.47 -22.13 4.88
C PRO A 114 -6.77 -21.43 4.50
N ASP A 115 -7.33 -20.67 5.43
CA ASP A 115 -8.71 -20.19 5.38
C ASP A 115 -8.86 -18.92 4.53
N SER A 116 -7.88 -18.66 3.65
CA SER A 116 -7.75 -17.44 2.85
C SER A 116 -9.03 -17.10 2.09
N LYS A 117 -9.68 -18.08 1.46
CA LYS A 117 -10.91 -17.85 0.68
C LYS A 117 -12.06 -17.32 1.54
N ASP A 118 -12.30 -17.96 2.68
CA ASP A 118 -13.38 -17.55 3.59
C ASP A 118 -13.06 -16.25 4.31
N PHE A 119 -11.77 -16.02 4.62
CA PHE A 119 -11.31 -14.76 5.19
C PHE A 119 -11.53 -13.59 4.22
N ILE A 120 -11.02 -13.69 2.99
CA ILE A 120 -11.19 -12.67 1.94
C ILE A 120 -12.68 -12.33 1.76
N LYS A 121 -13.53 -13.35 1.67
CA LYS A 121 -14.97 -13.16 1.48
C LYS A 121 -15.61 -12.34 2.60
N ARG A 122 -15.17 -12.52 3.85
CA ARG A 122 -15.66 -11.74 5.00
C ARG A 122 -15.07 -10.33 5.02
N GLU A 123 -13.76 -10.22 4.84
CA GLU A 123 -13.01 -8.96 4.91
C GLU A 123 -13.47 -7.98 3.83
N LEU A 124 -13.71 -8.47 2.61
CA LEU A 124 -14.11 -7.66 1.47
C LEU A 124 -15.64 -7.56 1.28
N ALA A 125 -16.46 -8.04 2.23
CA ALA A 125 -17.91 -8.14 2.04
C ALA A 125 -18.59 -6.80 1.69
N SER A 126 -18.05 -5.66 2.18
CA SER A 126 -18.56 -4.32 1.88
C SER A 126 -17.92 -3.65 0.65
N VAL A 127 -16.93 -4.28 0.03
CA VAL A 127 -16.20 -3.75 -1.12
C VAL A 127 -16.92 -4.18 -2.40
N PRO A 128 -17.17 -3.27 -3.38
CA PRO A 128 -17.77 -3.64 -4.66
C PRO A 128 -16.99 -4.76 -5.38
N MET A 129 -17.72 -5.73 -5.97
CA MET A 129 -17.11 -6.91 -6.59
C MET A 129 -15.99 -6.60 -7.61
N PRO A 130 -16.13 -5.60 -8.52
CA PRO A 130 -15.04 -5.24 -9.43
C PRO A 130 -13.73 -4.84 -8.71
N ILE A 131 -13.85 -4.18 -7.56
CA ILE A 131 -12.71 -3.75 -6.74
C ILE A 131 -12.12 -4.95 -6.00
N GLN A 132 -12.95 -5.86 -5.49
CA GLN A 132 -12.47 -7.10 -4.88
C GLN A 132 -11.58 -7.86 -5.87
N GLN A 133 -12.05 -8.01 -7.12
CA GLN A 133 -11.32 -8.71 -8.18
C GLN A 133 -9.96 -8.07 -8.48
N LYS A 134 -9.86 -6.73 -8.46
CA LYS A 134 -8.59 -6.00 -8.56
C LYS A 134 -7.63 -6.38 -7.42
N ILE A 135 -8.10 -6.23 -6.18
CA ILE A 135 -7.30 -6.42 -4.97
C ILE A 135 -6.81 -7.87 -4.83
N VAL A 136 -7.65 -8.86 -5.13
CA VAL A 136 -7.31 -10.28 -4.89
C VAL A 136 -6.60 -10.94 -6.08
N CYS A 137 -6.61 -10.31 -7.26
CA CYS A 137 -6.12 -10.94 -8.48
C CYS A 137 -5.49 -9.95 -9.46
N ASN A 138 -6.27 -9.04 -10.06
CA ASN A 138 -5.85 -8.35 -11.28
C ASN A 138 -4.65 -7.42 -11.05
N ASN A 139 -4.53 -6.77 -9.89
CA ASN A 139 -3.40 -5.88 -9.61
C ASN A 139 -2.09 -6.66 -9.59
N ALA A 140 -2.06 -7.81 -8.91
CA ALA A 140 -0.89 -8.70 -8.91
C ALA A 140 -0.63 -9.28 -10.30
N ALA A 141 -1.66 -9.72 -11.01
CA ALA A 141 -1.52 -10.25 -12.35
C ALA A 141 -0.92 -9.23 -13.32
N ASN A 142 -1.40 -8.00 -13.30
CA ASN A 142 -0.90 -6.91 -14.13
C ASN A 142 0.54 -6.53 -13.75
N LEU A 143 0.85 -6.43 -12.45
CA LEU A 143 2.17 -6.04 -11.97
C LEU A 143 3.24 -7.08 -12.32
N TYR A 144 2.93 -8.36 -12.18
CA TYR A 144 3.88 -9.46 -12.36
C TYR A 144 3.79 -10.15 -13.74
N GLY A 145 2.85 -9.75 -14.58
CA GLY A 145 2.67 -10.30 -15.93
C GLY A 145 2.06 -11.71 -15.96
N PHE A 146 1.14 -12.01 -15.03
CA PHE A 146 0.41 -13.28 -15.03
C PHE A 146 -0.82 -13.21 -15.94
N ASN A 147 -1.13 -14.33 -16.61
CA ASN A 147 -2.39 -14.50 -17.34
C ASN A 147 -3.47 -14.96 -16.37
N VAL A 148 -4.57 -14.21 -16.26
CA VAL A 148 -5.70 -14.48 -15.37
C VAL A 148 -7.03 -14.46 -16.10
#